data_AF-G9NCL2-F1
#
_entry.id   AF-G9NCL2-F1
#
_cell.length_a   1.000
_cell.length_b   1.000
_cell.length_c   1.000
_cell.angle_alpha   90.00
_cell.angle_beta   90.00
_cell.angle_gamma   90.00
#
_symmetry.space_group_name_H-M   'P 1'
#
loop_
_entity.id
_entity.type
_entity.pdbx_description
1 polymer ?
#
loop_
_entity_poly.entity_id
_entity_poly.type
_entity_poly.pdbx_seq_one_letter_code
_entity_poly.pdbx_strand_id
1 'polypeptide(L)'
;MSLIAGLDLSKNYSLFTVPAAFLLCMLPGAFAYSLAGKSFDPANPRQFRATILADEKLEKIQQQRIIRAQSAQENGFETIGLYASGVLAANYAGVDVRMLNLLTFGYLASRVAYIFAYIVLCQNRKLAPVRSLCWAAGSAILVSLWVMAGQNVNLKL
;
A
#
# COMPACT_ATOMS: atom_id res chain seq x y z
N MET A 1 -0.50 -30.77 2.90
CA MET A 1 -0.37 -29.70 1.88
C MET A 1 -1.11 -28.47 2.38
N SER A 2 -0.42 -27.39 2.74
CA SER A 2 -1.07 -26.17 3.26
C SER A 2 -1.42 -25.26 2.08
N LEU A 3 -2.64 -25.42 1.57
CA LEU A 3 -3.17 -24.62 0.48
C LEU A 3 -4.01 -23.46 1.04
N ILE A 4 -3.75 -22.23 0.58
CA ILE A 4 -4.67 -21.09 0.74
C ILE A 4 -4.91 -20.52 -0.65
N ALA A 5 -6.18 -20.41 -1.05
CA ALA A 5 -6.59 -19.91 -2.38
C ALA A 5 -5.87 -20.61 -3.57
N GLY A 6 -5.55 -21.91 -3.43
CA GLY A 6 -4.86 -22.70 -4.46
C GLY A 6 -3.33 -22.56 -4.47
N LEU A 7 -2.74 -21.74 -3.60
CA LEU A 7 -1.29 -21.59 -3.48
C LEU A 7 -0.71 -22.52 -2.42
N ASP A 8 0.36 -23.24 -2.75
CA ASP A 8 1.15 -24.03 -1.81
C ASP A 8 2.06 -23.12 -0.98
N LEU A 9 1.69 -22.88 0.28
CA LEU A 9 2.41 -21.97 1.17
C LEU A 9 3.77 -22.50 1.65
N SER A 10 4.17 -23.72 1.28
CA SER A 10 5.54 -24.19 1.49
C SER A 10 6.53 -23.54 0.52
N LYS A 11 6.06 -22.99 -0.60
CA LYS A 11 6.85 -22.21 -1.55
C LYS A 11 6.90 -20.76 -1.11
N ASN A 12 8.04 -20.11 -1.35
CA ASN A 12 8.24 -18.72 -0.93
C ASN A 12 7.78 -17.74 -2.02
N TYR A 13 6.67 -17.05 -1.77
CA TYR A 13 6.13 -16.04 -2.68
C TYR A 13 6.42 -14.61 -2.23
N SER A 14 7.03 -14.43 -1.06
CA SER A 14 7.19 -13.12 -0.42
C SER A 14 7.96 -12.11 -1.27
N LEU A 15 8.91 -12.54 -2.10
CA LEU A 15 9.62 -11.62 -3.01
C LEU A 15 8.74 -11.11 -4.15
N PHE A 16 7.77 -11.90 -4.62
CA PHE A 16 6.83 -11.47 -5.67
C PHE A 16 5.82 -10.43 -5.17
N THR A 17 5.61 -10.33 -3.85
CA THR A 17 4.71 -9.31 -3.29
C THR A 17 5.33 -7.93 -3.32
N VAL A 18 6.65 -7.78 -3.45
CA VAL A 18 7.33 -6.49 -3.55
C VAL A 18 6.95 -5.74 -4.85
N PRO A 19 7.13 -6.30 -6.05
CA PRO A 19 6.65 -5.65 -7.27
C PRO A 19 5.12 -5.51 -7.29
N ALA A 20 4.36 -6.45 -6.70
CA ALA A 20 2.92 -6.31 -6.56
C ALA A 20 2.54 -5.09 -5.68
N ALA A 21 3.22 -4.87 -4.55
CA ALA A 21 3.03 -3.71 -3.70
C ALA A 21 3.39 -2.41 -4.42
N PHE A 22 4.45 -2.42 -5.23
CA PHE A 22 4.84 -1.28 -6.06
C PHE A 22 3.74 -0.90 -7.04
N LEU A 23 3.20 -1.87 -7.77
CA LEU A 23 2.07 -1.65 -8.67
C LEU A 23 0.84 -1.13 -7.91
N LEU A 24 0.52 -1.69 -6.73
CA LEU A 24 -0.57 -1.18 -5.89
C LEU A 24 -0.37 0.28 -5.45
N CYS A 25 0.87 0.75 -5.28
CA CYS A 25 1.15 2.16 -4.98
C CYS A 25 0.83 3.07 -6.17
N MET A 26 1.03 2.59 -7.41
CA MET A 26 0.78 3.37 -8.64
C MET A 26 -0.71 3.49 -8.97
N LEU A 27 -1.51 2.45 -8.69
CA LEU A 27 -2.93 2.40 -9.04
C LEU A 27 -3.75 3.63 -8.59
N PRO A 28 -3.68 4.09 -7.32
CA PRO A 28 -4.50 5.21 -6.89
C PRO A 28 -4.10 6.54 -7.57
N GLY A 29 -2.83 6.76 -7.92
CA GLY A 29 -2.48 7.97 -8.68
C GLY A 29 -2.85 7.85 -10.16
N ALA A 30 -2.70 6.68 -10.78
CA ALA A 30 -3.24 6.45 -12.13
C ALA A 30 -4.76 6.73 -12.18
N PHE A 31 -5.49 6.29 -11.16
CA PHE A 31 -6.90 6.63 -10.97
C PHE A 31 -7.12 8.13 -10.77
N ALA A 32 -6.30 8.82 -9.97
CA ALA A 32 -6.38 10.26 -9.76
C ALA A 32 -6.17 11.05 -11.06
N TYR A 33 -5.15 10.71 -11.85
CA TYR A 33 -4.85 11.36 -13.13
C TYR A 33 -5.95 11.11 -14.16
N SER A 34 -6.49 9.88 -14.21
CA SER A 34 -7.64 9.56 -15.06
C SER A 34 -8.88 10.39 -14.70
N LEU A 35 -9.19 10.54 -13.41
CA LEU A 35 -10.30 11.37 -12.95
C LEU A 35 -10.09 12.87 -13.18
N ALA A 36 -8.85 13.34 -13.16
CA ALA A 36 -8.51 14.73 -13.43
C ALA A 36 -8.67 15.12 -14.90
N GLY A 37 -8.45 14.17 -15.83
CA GLY A 37 -8.60 14.41 -17.26
C GLY A 37 -7.79 15.62 -17.73
N LYS A 38 -8.46 16.64 -18.27
CA LYS A 38 -7.81 17.86 -18.79
C LYS A 38 -7.17 18.73 -17.71
N SER A 39 -7.53 18.53 -16.45
CA SER A 39 -6.96 19.26 -15.31
C SER A 39 -5.60 18.70 -14.88
N PHE A 40 -5.14 17.60 -15.48
CA PHE A 40 -3.81 17.06 -15.28
C PHE A 40 -2.83 17.65 -16.30
N ASP A 41 -1.81 18.36 -15.81
CA ASP A 41 -0.68 18.85 -16.60
C ASP A 41 0.51 17.87 -16.49
N PRO A 42 0.81 17.09 -17.54
CA PRO A 42 1.93 16.14 -17.51
C PRO A 42 3.30 16.82 -17.52
N ALA A 43 3.42 18.09 -17.92
CA ALA A 43 4.67 18.83 -17.84
C ALA A 43 4.99 19.30 -16.41
N ASN A 44 3.96 19.47 -15.56
CA ASN A 44 4.09 19.93 -14.19
C ASN A 44 3.42 18.99 -13.16
N PRO A 45 3.77 17.69 -13.13
CA PRO A 45 3.05 16.69 -12.31
C PRO A 45 3.16 16.94 -10.80
N ARG A 46 4.17 17.69 -10.35
CA ARG A 46 4.34 18.08 -8.93
C ARG A 46 3.37 19.17 -8.49
N GLN A 47 2.80 19.92 -9.42
CA GLN A 47 1.79 20.94 -9.14
C GLN A 47 0.36 20.35 -9.12
N PHE A 48 0.20 19.06 -9.44
CA PHE A 48 -1.09 18.41 -9.64
C PHE A 48 -2.12 18.72 -8.54
N ARG A 49 -1.73 18.62 -7.27
CA ARG A 49 -2.63 18.93 -6.14
C ARG A 49 -3.15 20.36 -6.17
N ALA A 50 -2.28 21.33 -6.44
CA ALA A 50 -2.64 22.75 -6.52
C ALA A 50 -3.55 23.00 -7.73
N THR A 51 -3.23 22.42 -8.88
CA THR A 51 -4.04 22.51 -10.10
C THR A 51 -5.47 22.00 -9.88
N ILE A 52 -5.63 20.84 -9.24
CA ILE A 52 -6.95 20.25 -8.97
C ILE A 52 -7.78 21.11 -8.02
N LEU A 53 -7.17 21.72 -7.00
CA LEU A 53 -7.87 22.57 -6.04
C LEU A 53 -8.25 23.94 -6.62
N ALA A 54 -7.49 24.43 -7.60
CA ALA A 54 -7.77 25.68 -8.29
C ALA A 54 -8.76 25.55 -9.45
N ASP A 55 -9.07 24.32 -9.89
CA ASP A 55 -9.99 24.10 -11.01
C ASP A 55 -11.45 24.23 -10.59
N GLU A 56 -12.03 25.41 -10.84
CA GLU A 56 -13.43 25.74 -10.56
C GLU A 56 -14.44 24.90 -11.38
N LYS A 57 -14.01 24.22 -12.44
CA LYS A 57 -14.88 23.36 -13.26
C LYS A 57 -15.13 22.00 -12.59
N LEU A 58 -14.26 21.60 -11.66
CA LEU A 58 -14.41 20.35 -10.92
C LEU A 58 -15.31 20.55 -9.70
N GLU A 59 -16.29 19.69 -9.52
CA GLU A 59 -17.07 19.67 -8.30
C GLU A 59 -16.17 19.39 -7.09
N LYS A 60 -16.46 20.03 -5.94
CA LYS A 60 -15.68 19.83 -4.70
C LYS A 60 -15.54 18.36 -4.31
N ILE A 61 -16.60 17.56 -4.48
CA ILE A 61 -16.56 16.11 -4.16
C ILE A 61 -15.56 15.39 -5.07
N GLN A 62 -15.52 15.74 -6.35
CA GLN A 62 -14.58 15.18 -7.32
C GLN A 62 -13.15 15.61 -7.00
N GLN A 63 -12.90 16.90 -6.75
CA GLN A 63 -11.59 17.40 -6.30
C GLN A 63 -11.09 16.61 -5.09
N GLN A 64 -11.92 16.49 -4.04
CA GLN A 64 -11.55 15.75 -2.82
C GLN A 64 -11.29 14.26 -3.10
N ARG A 65 -11.99 13.62 -4.04
CA ARG A 65 -11.74 12.22 -4.41
C ARG A 65 -10.39 12.07 -5.13
N ILE A 66 -10.08 12.96 -6.07
CA ILE A 66 -8.78 13.00 -6.77
C ILE A 66 -7.65 13.19 -5.77
N ILE A 67 -7.79 14.16 -4.87
CA ILE A 67 -6.80 14.44 -3.83
C ILE A 67 -6.58 13.25 -2.88
N ARG A 68 -7.64 12.56 -2.45
CA ARG A 68 -7.51 11.36 -1.62
C ARG A 68 -6.80 10.23 -2.35
N ALA A 69 -7.05 10.06 -3.64
CA ALA A 69 -6.37 9.07 -4.47
C ALA A 69 -4.88 9.41 -4.64
N GLN A 70 -4.53 10.66 -4.92
CA GLN A 70 -3.12 11.10 -4.93
C GLN A 70 -2.44 10.87 -3.58
N SER A 71 -3.07 11.26 -2.48
CA SER A 71 -2.51 11.05 -1.13
C SER A 71 -2.37 9.56 -0.77
N ALA A 72 -3.22 8.68 -1.29
CA ALA A 72 -3.05 7.24 -1.13
C ALA A 72 -1.83 6.69 -1.89
N GLN A 73 -1.52 7.24 -3.08
CA GLN A 73 -0.29 6.94 -3.82
C GLN A 73 0.94 7.38 -3.03
N GLU A 74 0.97 8.64 -2.61
CA GLU A 74 2.09 9.23 -1.85
C GLU A 74 2.40 8.40 -0.59
N ASN A 75 1.35 8.06 0.18
CA ASN A 75 1.50 7.21 1.36
C ASN A 75 2.05 5.80 1.05
N GLY A 76 1.67 5.23 -0.10
CA GLY A 76 2.23 3.96 -0.54
C GLY A 76 3.73 4.05 -0.77
N PHE A 77 4.17 5.06 -1.51
CA PHE A 77 5.58 5.27 -1.81
C PHE A 77 6.43 5.65 -0.59
N GLU A 78 5.86 6.32 0.41
CA GLU A 78 6.54 6.60 1.69
C GLU A 78 6.91 5.32 2.46
N THR A 79 6.13 4.26 2.32
CA THR A 79 6.27 3.04 3.16
C THR A 79 6.83 1.83 2.40
N ILE A 80 6.78 1.85 1.07
CA ILE A 80 7.19 0.70 0.26
C ILE A 80 8.66 0.33 0.41
N GLY A 81 9.55 1.30 0.56
CA GLY A 81 10.98 1.05 0.75
C GLY A 81 11.21 0.20 2.00
N LEU A 82 10.59 0.59 3.11
CA LEU A 82 10.70 -0.11 4.39
C LEU A 82 10.07 -1.51 4.36
N TYR A 83 8.96 -1.68 3.63
CA TYR A 83 8.35 -2.98 3.37
C TYR A 83 9.27 -3.89 2.55
N ALA A 84 9.77 -3.43 1.40
CA ALA A 84 10.64 -4.20 0.51
C ALA A 84 11.92 -4.67 1.23
N SER A 85 12.55 -3.77 1.98
CA SER A 85 13.71 -4.12 2.81
C SER A 85 13.36 -5.10 3.92
N GLY A 86 12.18 -4.98 4.55
CA GLY A 86 11.73 -5.90 5.59
C GLY A 86 11.48 -7.31 5.06
N VAL A 87 10.88 -7.43 3.87
CA VAL A 87 10.73 -8.72 3.17
C VAL A 87 12.10 -9.34 2.90
N LEU A 88 13.04 -8.57 2.35
CA LEU A 88 14.39 -9.06 2.07
C LEU A 88 15.13 -9.49 3.35
N ALA A 89 15.06 -8.67 4.40
CA ALA A 89 15.68 -8.95 5.69
C ALA A 89 15.12 -10.23 6.33
N ALA A 90 13.80 -10.41 6.33
CA ALA A 90 13.15 -11.60 6.88
C ALA A 90 13.49 -12.87 6.07
N ASN A 91 13.60 -12.77 4.74
CA ASN A 91 14.09 -13.86 3.89
C ASN A 91 15.54 -14.23 4.23
N TYR A 92 16.43 -13.23 4.30
CA TYR A 92 17.84 -13.43 4.63
C TYR A 92 18.02 -14.03 6.03
N ALA A 93 17.24 -13.55 7.00
CA ALA A 93 17.24 -14.09 8.36
C ALA A 93 16.72 -15.53 8.44
N GLY A 94 16.06 -16.05 7.40
CA GLY A 94 15.52 -17.42 7.38
C GLY A 94 14.23 -17.56 8.18
N VAL A 95 13.41 -16.50 8.24
CA VAL A 95 12.06 -16.57 8.81
C VAL A 95 11.24 -17.64 8.07
N ASP A 96 10.40 -18.38 8.81
CA ASP A 96 9.53 -19.42 8.25
C ASP A 96 8.76 -18.93 7.01
N VAL A 97 8.79 -19.76 5.95
CA VAL A 97 8.24 -19.42 4.62
C VAL A 97 6.73 -19.21 4.67
N ARG A 98 6.02 -20.02 5.46
CA ARG A 98 4.56 -19.87 5.60
C ARG A 98 4.23 -18.55 6.26
N MET A 99 4.96 -18.16 7.29
CA MET A 99 4.77 -16.88 7.96
C MET A 99 5.13 -15.68 7.07
N LEU A 100 6.22 -15.77 6.29
CA LEU A 100 6.57 -14.78 5.27
C LEU A 100 5.43 -14.56 4.27
N ASN A 101 4.85 -15.64 3.72
CA ASN A 101 3.74 -15.55 2.79
C ASN A 101 2.49 -14.91 3.44
N LEU A 102 2.14 -15.33 4.66
CA LEU A 102 0.98 -14.77 5.37
C LEU A 102 1.13 -13.27 5.63
N LEU A 103 2.29 -12.84 6.14
CA LEU A 103 2.57 -11.43 6.40
C LEU A 103 2.57 -10.63 5.09
N THR A 104 3.25 -11.10 4.06
CA THR A 104 3.37 -10.35 2.81
C THR A 104 2.06 -10.27 2.03
N PHE A 105 1.26 -11.34 1.96
CA PHE A 105 -0.10 -11.27 1.40
C PHE A 105 -1.03 -10.42 2.26
N GLY A 106 -0.93 -10.52 3.60
CA GLY A 106 -1.66 -9.66 4.52
C GLY A 106 -1.34 -8.18 4.30
N TYR A 107 -0.08 -7.84 4.03
CA TYR A 107 0.32 -6.48 3.68
C TYR A 107 -0.38 -6.02 2.39
N LEU A 108 -0.33 -6.81 1.31
CA LEU A 108 -1.02 -6.46 0.06
C LEU A 108 -2.53 -6.24 0.28
N ALA A 109 -3.17 -7.15 1.00
CA ALA A 109 -4.59 -7.03 1.36
C ALA A 109 -4.87 -5.75 2.17
N SER A 110 -4.01 -5.43 3.14
CA SER A 110 -4.12 -4.20 3.93
C SER A 110 -4.00 -2.94 3.04
N ARG A 111 -3.14 -2.97 2.01
CA ARG A 111 -2.98 -1.86 1.08
C ARG A 111 -4.20 -1.69 0.18
N VAL A 112 -4.74 -2.79 -0.35
CA VAL A 112 -6.00 -2.75 -1.13
C VAL A 112 -7.14 -2.17 -0.28
N ALA A 113 -7.30 -2.65 0.96
CA ALA A 113 -8.31 -2.17 1.89
C ALA A 113 -8.10 -0.68 2.24
N TYR A 114 -6.86 -0.26 2.50
CA TYR A 114 -6.50 1.13 2.77
C TYR A 114 -6.86 2.05 1.59
N ILE A 115 -6.47 1.68 0.37
CA ILE A 115 -6.74 2.46 -0.85
C ILE A 115 -8.24 2.63 -1.05
N PHE A 116 -9.00 1.53 -0.94
CA PHE A 116 -10.46 1.55 -1.04
C PHE A 116 -11.09 2.44 0.04
N ALA A 117 -10.69 2.25 1.30
CA ALA A 117 -11.20 3.04 2.42
C ALA A 117 -10.92 4.53 2.23
N TYR A 118 -9.72 4.89 1.76
CA TYR A 118 -9.34 6.29 1.58
C TYR A 118 -10.13 6.96 0.45
N ILE A 119 -10.19 6.32 -0.72
CA ILE A 119 -10.79 6.92 -1.92
C ILE A 119 -12.32 6.93 -1.81
N VAL A 120 -12.91 5.84 -1.32
CA VAL A 120 -14.36 5.62 -1.34
C VAL A 120 -14.97 5.94 0.02
N LEU A 121 -14.58 5.22 1.07
CA LEU A 121 -15.27 5.28 2.36
C LEU A 121 -15.11 6.63 3.07
N CYS A 122 -13.93 7.26 3.00
CA CYS A 122 -13.69 8.57 3.61
C CYS A 122 -14.55 9.71 3.05
N GLN A 123 -15.35 9.47 2.00
CA GLN A 123 -16.34 10.46 1.57
C GLN A 123 -17.39 10.66 2.66
N ASN A 124 -17.68 9.57 3.39
CA ASN A 124 -18.42 9.64 4.65
C ASN A 124 -17.41 9.81 5.80
N ARG A 125 -17.45 10.97 6.46
CA ARG A 125 -16.54 11.28 7.58
C ARG A 125 -16.63 10.26 8.74
N LYS A 126 -17.78 9.60 8.94
CA LYS A 126 -17.95 8.57 9.96
C LYS A 126 -17.13 7.30 9.67
N LEU A 127 -16.82 7.04 8.40
CA LEU A 127 -16.04 5.87 7.97
C LEU A 127 -14.55 6.20 7.81
N ALA A 128 -14.14 7.46 7.99
CA ALA A 128 -12.74 7.85 7.90
C ALA A 128 -11.78 7.07 8.83
N PRO A 129 -12.18 6.62 10.04
CA PRO A 129 -11.31 5.80 10.89
C PRO A 129 -10.92 4.45 10.27
N VAL A 130 -11.74 3.88 9.37
CA VAL A 130 -11.46 2.59 8.71
C VAL A 130 -10.12 2.63 7.97
N ARG A 131 -9.86 3.74 7.27
CA ARG A 131 -8.57 3.97 6.59
C ARG A 131 -7.40 3.88 7.57
N SER A 132 -7.50 4.51 8.74
CA SER A 132 -6.43 4.49 9.75
C SER A 132 -6.22 3.09 10.34
N LEU A 133 -7.29 2.31 10.52
CA LEU A 133 -7.19 0.91 10.96
C LEU A 133 -6.49 0.04 9.91
N CYS A 134 -6.85 0.16 8.63
CA CYS A 134 -6.17 -0.56 7.55
C CYS A 134 -4.69 -0.19 7.46
N TRP A 135 -4.36 1.09 7.63
CA TRP A 135 -2.98 1.56 7.68
C TRP A 135 -2.22 0.96 8.87
N ALA A 136 -2.80 0.99 10.06
CA ALA A 136 -2.19 0.43 11.27
C ALA A 136 -1.93 -1.07 11.14
N ALA A 137 -2.86 -1.82 10.53
CA ALA A 137 -2.67 -3.25 10.25
C ALA A 137 -1.48 -3.49 9.31
N GLY A 138 -1.38 -2.72 8.21
CA GLY A 138 -0.24 -2.81 7.29
C GLY A 138 1.10 -2.42 7.94
N SER A 139 1.10 -1.38 8.77
CA SER A 139 2.27 -0.95 9.55
C SER A 139 2.69 -2.00 10.57
N ALA A 140 1.74 -2.64 11.26
CA ALA A 140 2.03 -3.72 12.20
C ALA A 140 2.71 -4.91 11.49
N ILE A 141 2.21 -5.31 10.32
CA ILE A 141 2.82 -6.36 9.50
C ILE A 141 4.25 -6.00 9.08
N LEU A 142 4.47 -4.77 8.63
CA LEU A 142 5.79 -4.28 8.26
C LEU A 142 6.76 -4.34 9.44
N VAL A 143 6.34 -3.90 10.63
CA VAL A 143 7.15 -4.01 11.85
C VAL A 143 7.41 -5.48 12.20
N SER A 144 6.40 -6.35 12.08
CA SER A 144 6.56 -7.79 12.33
C SER A 144 7.63 -8.43 11.44
N LEU A 145 7.70 -8.08 10.14
CA LEU A 145 8.75 -8.58 9.25
C LEU A 145 10.15 -8.27 9.81
N TRP A 146 10.38 -7.03 10.24
CA TRP A 146 11.64 -6.59 10.81
C TRP A 146 11.96 -7.23 12.17
N VAL A 147 10.98 -7.30 13.06
CA VAL A 147 11.14 -7.93 14.38
C VAL A 147 11.48 -9.41 14.22
N MET A 148 10.76 -10.13 13.36
CA MET A 148 11.02 -11.54 13.08
C MET A 148 12.38 -11.75 12.43
N ALA A 149 12.80 -10.86 11.52
CA ALA A 149 14.14 -10.89 10.95
C ALA A 149 15.21 -10.78 12.05
N GLY A 150 15.11 -9.79 12.94
CA GLY A 150 16.05 -9.62 14.05
C GLY A 150 16.09 -10.81 15.00
N GLN A 151 14.93 -11.35 15.38
CA GLN A 151 14.83 -12.55 16.22
C GLN A 151 15.53 -13.76 15.58
N ASN A 152 15.34 -13.98 14.28
CA ASN A 152 15.92 -15.12 13.58
C ASN A 152 17.43 -14.96 13.36
N VAL A 153 17.93 -13.75 13.17
CA VAL A 153 19.38 -13.50 13.12
C VAL A 153 20.03 -13.83 14.46
N ASN A 154 19.42 -13.44 15.58
CA ASN A 154 19.96 -13.72 16.91
C ASN A 154 20.01 -15.21 17.26
N LEU A 155 19.12 -16.03 16.69
CA LEU A 155 19.14 -17.49 16.87
C LEU A 155 20.25 -18.20 16.08
N LYS A 156 20.89 -17.50 15.13
CA LYS A 156 21.99 -18.03 14.30
C LYS A 156 23.38 -17.72 14.86
N LEU A 157 23.48 -16.86 15.86
CA LEU A 157 24.72 -16.49 16.57
C LEU A 157 24.85 -17.32 17.84
#